data_AF-A0A7C7GMT9-F1
#
_entry.id   AF-A0A7C7GMT9-F1
#
_cell.length_a   1.000
_cell.length_b   1.000
_cell.length_c   1.000
_cell.angle_alpha   90.00
_cell.angle_beta   90.00
_cell.angle_gamma   90.00
#
_symmetry.space_group_name_H-M   'P 1'
#
loop_
_entity.id
_entity.type
_entity.pdbx_description
1 polymer ?
#
loop_
_entity_poly.entity_id
_entity_poly.type
_entity_poly.pdbx_seq_one_letter_code
_entity_poly.pdbx_strand_id
1 'polypeptide(L)'
;MEFEITEDEGMGKNFEWNSGNEICSDDTEMTETEIYDMFDEFFSDVNSVAWGQGSMAQLRLPVLSSPQDDYTVIAVAQIGQGESATIIAALDSEIAQPNPEPPVLQNLTLSFSPSNPVPGDAVQITATNDDNQPVSGLSVTLVRDNVTLFGLVTNHNGQASFWVTEGVIVVQVSGGMYNRAELTIIVTATGVVTEDGNPLPADDDGDGVLNADDAFPDDAGESEDSDGDGVGDNADAFPNDANETMDSDGDGIGDNADTAGLTESTTTSGQLYVIIGALIAILGIIAAIVVIVVKRRSGDGDLWEETFIEETAPIQDNAPHGPPPGQTGEMRDGYEVLEHPENSGEWWWRDPSSGKWMEWRN
;
A
#
# COMPACT_ATOMS: atom_id res chain seq x y z
N MET A 1 -16.08 29.14 -31.18
CA MET A 1 -15.59 28.41 -30.00
C MET A 1 -14.53 27.48 -30.53
N GLU A 2 -13.28 27.74 -30.20
CA GLU A 2 -12.14 26.89 -30.51
C GLU A 2 -11.83 26.21 -29.18
N PHE A 3 -11.96 24.88 -29.14
CA PHE A 3 -11.72 24.09 -27.95
C PHE A 3 -10.25 23.68 -27.95
N GLU A 4 -9.50 24.12 -26.96
CA GLU A 4 -8.13 23.67 -26.70
C GLU A 4 -8.17 22.83 -25.42
N ILE A 5 -7.90 21.53 -25.58
CA ILE A 5 -7.73 20.57 -24.48
C ILE A 5 -6.23 20.50 -24.24
N THR A 6 -5.77 20.94 -23.06
CA THR A 6 -4.39 20.74 -22.62
C THR A 6 -4.37 19.62 -21.57
N GLU A 7 -3.78 18.48 -21.93
CA GLU A 7 -3.43 17.41 -20.98
C GLU A 7 -2.25 17.85 -20.11
N ASP A 8 -2.33 17.58 -18.80
CA ASP A 8 -1.21 17.68 -17.88
C ASP A 8 -0.44 16.35 -17.91
N GLU A 9 0.83 16.41 -18.33
CA GLU A 9 1.70 15.25 -18.53
C GLU A 9 2.12 14.61 -17.19
N GLY A 10 1.21 13.82 -16.59
CA GLY A 10 1.45 13.18 -15.28
C GLY A 10 1.26 11.67 -15.23
N MET A 11 0.64 11.03 -16.23
CA MET A 11 0.44 9.58 -16.23
C MET A 11 0.90 8.96 -17.55
N GLY A 12 2.07 8.32 -17.49
CA GLY A 12 2.64 7.56 -18.61
C GLY A 12 1.78 6.34 -18.97
N LYS A 13 0.85 6.52 -19.90
CA LYS A 13 0.44 5.46 -20.83
C LYS A 13 0.60 6.01 -22.23
N ASN A 14 1.63 5.53 -22.93
CA ASN A 14 1.81 5.78 -24.36
C ASN A 14 0.59 5.24 -25.10
N PHE A 15 -0.38 6.11 -25.38
CA PHE A 15 -1.42 5.84 -26.35
C PHE A 15 -0.79 6.06 -27.73
N GLU A 16 -0.46 4.98 -28.43
CA GLU A 16 -0.05 5.08 -29.83
C GLU A 16 -1.23 5.61 -30.65
N TRP A 17 -1.17 6.90 -30.98
CA TRP A 17 -2.09 7.53 -31.91
C TRP A 17 -1.82 6.94 -33.30
N ASN A 18 -2.66 6.00 -33.74
CA ASN A 18 -2.64 5.53 -35.11
C ASN A 18 -3.14 6.68 -36.00
N SER A 19 -2.22 7.56 -36.43
CA SER A 19 -2.46 8.75 -37.24
C SER A 19 -2.82 8.43 -38.70
N GLY A 20 -3.56 7.34 -38.92
CA GLY A 20 -3.78 6.73 -40.21
C GLY A 20 -5.24 6.64 -40.67
N ASN A 21 -6.21 7.15 -39.91
CA ASN A 21 -7.58 7.32 -40.41
C ASN A 21 -8.22 8.55 -39.78
N GLU A 22 -8.64 9.48 -40.63
CA GLU A 22 -9.56 10.57 -40.31
C GLU A 22 -10.78 10.02 -39.57
N ILE A 23 -10.97 10.40 -38.31
CA ILE A 23 -12.24 10.19 -37.57
C ILE A 23 -12.97 11.52 -37.35
N CYS A 24 -12.41 12.66 -37.78
CA CYS A 24 -13.11 13.95 -37.78
C CYS A 24 -12.86 14.68 -39.11
N SER A 25 -13.45 14.19 -40.20
CA SER A 25 -13.43 14.90 -41.50
C SER A 25 -14.81 15.09 -42.12
N ASP A 26 -15.87 14.97 -41.33
CA ASP A 26 -17.21 15.34 -41.78
C ASP A 26 -17.70 16.51 -40.95
N ASP A 27 -17.77 17.69 -41.56
CA ASP A 27 -18.46 18.88 -41.06
C ASP A 27 -19.99 18.64 -41.12
N THR A 28 -20.46 17.51 -40.59
CA THR A 28 -21.88 17.25 -40.40
C THR A 28 -22.31 17.99 -39.14
N GLU A 29 -22.85 19.21 -39.34
CA GLU A 29 -23.64 19.88 -38.31
C GLU A 29 -24.78 18.93 -37.90
N MET A 30 -24.71 18.39 -36.68
CA MET A 30 -25.78 17.56 -36.13
C MET A 30 -27.08 18.36 -36.14
N THR A 31 -28.15 17.75 -36.62
CA THR A 31 -29.47 18.37 -36.56
C THR A 31 -29.93 18.52 -35.11
N GLU A 32 -30.81 19.49 -34.82
CA GLU A 32 -31.35 19.65 -33.47
C GLU A 32 -31.95 18.34 -32.93
N THR A 33 -32.59 17.53 -33.78
CA THR A 33 -33.14 16.23 -33.40
C THR A 33 -32.07 15.21 -33.03
N GLU A 34 -30.98 15.12 -33.79
CA GLU A 34 -29.86 14.22 -33.48
C GLU A 34 -29.16 14.63 -32.18
N ILE A 35 -29.07 15.94 -31.91
CA ILE A 35 -28.57 16.47 -30.65
C ILE A 35 -29.51 16.07 -29.50
N TYR A 36 -30.83 16.21 -29.65
CA TYR A 36 -31.78 15.81 -28.62
C TYR A 36 -31.78 14.31 -28.37
N ASP A 37 -31.72 13.49 -29.42
CA ASP A 37 -31.69 12.02 -29.28
C ASP A 37 -30.39 11.57 -28.59
N MET A 38 -29.26 12.19 -28.93
CA MET A 38 -27.97 11.94 -28.26
C MET A 38 -28.00 12.36 -26.78
N PHE A 39 -28.62 13.51 -26.46
CA PHE A 39 -28.79 13.94 -25.08
C PHE A 39 -29.75 13.04 -24.30
N ASP A 40 -30.85 12.60 -24.91
CA ASP A 40 -31.83 11.72 -24.27
C ASP A 40 -31.21 10.34 -24.00
N GLU A 41 -30.44 9.80 -24.94
CA GLU A 41 -29.66 8.57 -24.76
C GLU A 41 -28.64 8.74 -23.61
N PHE A 42 -27.82 9.79 -23.66
CA PHE A 42 -26.82 10.06 -22.61
C PHE A 42 -27.43 10.22 -21.22
N PHE A 43 -28.54 10.95 -21.08
CA PHE A 43 -29.19 11.16 -19.78
C PHE A 43 -30.12 10.03 -19.37
N SER A 44 -30.49 9.11 -20.26
CA SER A 44 -31.30 7.94 -19.92
C SER A 44 -30.58 6.98 -18.96
N ASP A 45 -29.25 6.94 -19.03
CA ASP A 45 -28.41 6.09 -18.18
C ASP A 45 -27.92 6.80 -16.90
N VAL A 46 -28.30 8.08 -16.71
CA VAL A 46 -27.93 8.84 -15.51
C VAL A 46 -28.82 8.45 -14.33
N ASN A 47 -28.28 7.60 -13.47
CA ASN A 47 -29.00 7.08 -12.31
C ASN A 47 -29.10 8.05 -11.13
N SER A 48 -28.20 9.02 -11.02
CA SER A 48 -28.17 9.95 -9.89
C SER A 48 -27.54 11.27 -10.29
N VAL A 49 -28.10 12.37 -9.79
CA VAL A 49 -27.55 13.70 -10.00
C VAL A 49 -27.54 14.46 -8.69
N ALA A 50 -26.42 15.12 -8.44
CA ALA A 50 -26.26 16.05 -7.34
C ALA A 50 -25.87 17.43 -7.88
N TRP A 51 -26.43 18.47 -7.28
CA TRP A 51 -26.17 19.86 -7.64
C TRP A 51 -25.83 20.61 -6.36
N GLY A 52 -24.88 21.54 -6.44
CA GLY A 52 -24.49 22.40 -5.32
C GLY A 52 -24.08 23.78 -5.79
N GLN A 53 -24.16 24.76 -4.89
CA GLN A 53 -23.51 26.07 -5.07
C GLN A 53 -22.34 26.14 -4.10
N GLY A 54 -21.13 26.38 -4.63
CA GLY A 54 -19.90 26.37 -3.85
C GLY A 54 -18.91 25.32 -4.36
N SER A 55 -18.09 24.77 -3.46
CA SER A 55 -17.02 23.82 -3.75
C SER A 55 -17.43 22.35 -3.65
N MET A 56 -18.73 22.02 -3.49
CA MET A 56 -19.18 20.63 -3.33
C MET A 56 -20.58 20.34 -3.86
N ALA A 57 -20.81 19.07 -4.20
CA ALA A 57 -22.12 18.45 -4.37
C ALA A 57 -22.03 17.00 -3.84
N GLN A 58 -23.00 16.57 -3.03
CA GLN A 58 -23.01 15.22 -2.48
C GLN A 58 -23.83 14.29 -3.36
N LEU A 59 -23.18 13.34 -4.05
CA LEU A 59 -23.83 12.33 -4.87
C LEU A 59 -24.14 11.10 -4.02
N ARG A 60 -25.42 10.72 -3.95
CA ARG A 60 -25.82 9.45 -3.34
C ARG A 60 -25.99 8.43 -4.45
N LEU A 61 -25.10 7.45 -4.51
CA LEU A 61 -25.22 6.36 -5.47
C LEU A 61 -26.39 5.43 -5.08
N PRO A 62 -27.12 4.88 -6.05
CA PRO A 62 -28.14 3.87 -5.78
C PRO A 62 -27.50 2.62 -5.19
N VAL A 63 -28.30 1.80 -4.49
CA VAL A 63 -27.83 0.50 -4.04
C VAL A 63 -27.62 -0.38 -5.27
N LEU A 64 -26.37 -0.67 -5.60
CA LEU A 64 -26.03 -1.57 -6.69
C LEU A 64 -26.31 -3.00 -6.24
N SER A 65 -27.22 -3.67 -6.93
CA SER A 65 -27.68 -5.03 -6.63
C SER A 65 -26.86 -6.12 -7.34
N SER A 66 -25.79 -5.77 -8.05
CA SER A 66 -25.01 -6.69 -8.89
C SER A 66 -23.50 -6.48 -8.73
N PRO A 67 -22.67 -7.56 -8.75
CA PRO A 67 -21.20 -7.48 -8.63
C PRO A 67 -20.43 -6.89 -9.81
N GLN A 68 -21.11 -6.45 -10.88
CA GLN A 68 -20.47 -6.16 -12.19
C GLN A 68 -21.05 -4.95 -12.92
N ASP A 69 -21.48 -3.92 -12.18
CA ASP A 69 -21.87 -2.66 -12.82
C ASP A 69 -20.77 -1.64 -12.56
N ASP A 70 -20.15 -1.11 -13.62
CA ASP A 70 -19.25 0.04 -13.51
C ASP A 70 -20.11 1.29 -13.27
N TYR A 71 -19.72 2.14 -12.32
CA TYR A 71 -20.29 3.48 -12.23
C TYR A 71 -19.26 4.49 -12.70
N THR A 72 -19.72 5.42 -13.55
CA THR A 72 -18.93 6.58 -13.96
C THR A 72 -19.55 7.81 -13.32
N VAL A 73 -18.73 8.56 -12.58
CA VAL A 73 -19.08 9.85 -12.01
C VAL A 73 -18.52 10.94 -12.91
N ILE A 74 -19.40 11.83 -13.35
CA ILE A 74 -19.01 13.05 -14.05
C ILE A 74 -19.27 14.22 -13.12
N ALA A 75 -18.20 14.91 -12.72
CA ALA A 75 -18.29 16.13 -11.93
C ALA A 75 -18.06 17.32 -12.84
N VAL A 76 -18.99 18.28 -12.85
CA VAL A 76 -18.87 19.54 -13.60
C VAL A 76 -18.98 20.70 -12.63
N ALA A 77 -17.96 21.56 -12.62
CA ALA A 77 -17.90 22.75 -11.79
C ALA A 77 -17.79 24.01 -12.65
N GLN A 78 -18.59 25.02 -12.33
CA GLN A 78 -18.45 26.36 -12.89
C GLN A 78 -17.73 27.27 -11.90
N ILE A 79 -16.68 27.93 -12.35
CA ILE A 79 -15.92 28.94 -11.61
C ILE A 79 -16.20 30.31 -12.21
N GLY A 80 -16.69 31.24 -11.39
CA GLY A 80 -17.02 32.60 -11.83
C GLY A 80 -18.41 32.74 -12.46
N GLN A 81 -18.71 33.94 -12.97
CA GLN A 81 -20.02 34.30 -13.55
C GLN A 81 -19.85 35.07 -14.86
N GLY A 82 -20.91 35.09 -15.67
CA GLY A 82 -20.94 35.83 -16.94
C GLY A 82 -20.07 35.19 -18.03
N GLU A 83 -19.65 36.00 -19.00
CA GLU A 83 -18.84 35.54 -20.15
C GLU A 83 -17.42 35.07 -19.76
N SER A 84 -16.97 35.38 -18.54
CA SER A 84 -15.68 34.95 -17.99
C SER A 84 -15.77 33.69 -17.12
N ALA A 85 -16.92 33.02 -17.07
CA ALA A 85 -17.04 31.79 -16.31
C ALA A 85 -16.22 30.66 -16.96
N THR A 86 -15.51 29.90 -16.13
CA THR A 86 -14.75 28.72 -16.55
C THR A 86 -15.53 27.48 -16.13
N ILE A 87 -15.66 26.50 -17.02
CA ILE A 87 -16.21 25.18 -16.70
C ILE A 87 -15.04 24.20 -16.58
N ILE A 88 -15.01 23.43 -15.49
CA ILE A 88 -14.08 22.33 -15.29
C ILE A 88 -14.92 21.06 -15.17
N ALA A 89 -14.50 20.00 -15.86
CA ALA A 89 -15.10 18.69 -15.74
C ALA A 89 -14.04 17.69 -15.28
N ALA A 90 -14.44 16.76 -14.41
CA ALA A 90 -13.66 15.59 -14.04
C ALA A 90 -14.53 14.35 -14.27
N LEU A 91 -13.88 13.26 -14.65
CA LEU A 91 -14.50 11.96 -14.86
C LEU A 91 -13.74 10.94 -14.04
N ASP A 92 -14.48 10.12 -13.31
CA ASP A 92 -13.94 8.99 -12.56
C ASP A 92 -14.85 7.78 -12.76
N SER A 93 -14.25 6.60 -12.82
CA SER A 93 -14.97 5.35 -13.05
C SER A 93 -14.43 4.30 -12.09
N GLU A 94 -15.34 3.67 -11.34
CA GLU A 94 -14.98 2.60 -10.41
C GLU A 94 -15.80 1.35 -10.70
N ILE A 95 -15.14 0.19 -10.58
CA ILE A 95 -15.79 -1.11 -10.66
C ILE A 95 -16.54 -1.29 -9.33
N ALA A 96 -17.87 -1.44 -9.39
CA ALA A 96 -18.63 -1.71 -8.18
C ALA A 96 -18.18 -3.00 -7.52
N GLN A 97 -17.86 -2.93 -6.23
CA GLN A 97 -17.62 -4.12 -5.45
C GLN A 97 -18.96 -4.71 -4.99
N PRO A 98 -19.17 -6.04 -5.12
CA PRO A 98 -20.38 -6.67 -4.61
C PRO A 98 -20.53 -6.38 -3.13
N ASN A 99 -21.60 -5.68 -2.80
CA ASN A 99 -21.97 -5.46 -1.42
C ASN A 99 -22.36 -6.81 -0.80
N PRO A 100 -21.86 -7.20 0.38
CA PRO A 100 -22.45 -8.32 1.12
C PRO A 100 -23.96 -8.09 1.26
N GLU A 101 -24.75 -9.15 1.13
CA GLU A 101 -26.21 -9.07 1.32
C GLU A 101 -26.56 -9.59 2.72
N PRO A 102 -27.17 -8.76 3.61
CA PRO A 102 -27.53 -7.35 3.41
C PRO A 102 -26.32 -6.40 3.48
N PRO A 103 -26.39 -5.19 2.88
CA PRO A 103 -25.34 -4.18 2.96
C PRO A 103 -24.94 -3.93 4.42
N VAL A 104 -23.66 -4.12 4.74
CA VAL A 104 -23.12 -3.77 6.05
C VAL A 104 -22.16 -2.62 5.85
N LEU A 105 -22.57 -1.42 6.30
CA LEU A 105 -21.68 -0.27 6.37
C LEU A 105 -20.70 -0.48 7.52
N GLN A 106 -19.41 -0.27 7.24
CA GLN A 106 -18.36 -0.25 8.26
C GLN A 106 -18.29 1.12 8.92
N ASN A 107 -17.72 1.21 10.12
CA ASN A 107 -17.45 2.51 10.72
C ASN A 107 -16.10 3.06 10.26
N LEU A 108 -15.93 4.36 10.45
CA LEU A 108 -14.67 5.04 10.28
C LEU A 108 -14.20 5.53 11.65
N THR A 109 -12.92 5.33 11.92
CA THR A 109 -12.22 6.00 12.99
C THR A 109 -11.48 7.19 12.39
N LEU A 110 -11.61 8.37 13.01
CA LEU A 110 -10.92 9.58 12.59
C LEU A 110 -9.89 9.97 13.65
N SER A 111 -8.63 10.10 13.24
CA SER A 111 -7.56 10.66 14.06
C SER A 111 -7.04 11.97 13.47
N PHE A 112 -6.47 12.81 14.33
CA PHE A 112 -6.02 14.16 13.99
C PHE A 112 -4.59 14.40 14.46
N SER A 113 -3.79 15.07 13.64
CA SER A 113 -2.45 15.53 14.01
C SER A 113 -2.26 16.98 13.57
N PRO A 114 -1.72 17.88 14.43
CA PRO A 114 -1.32 17.61 15.82
C PRO A 114 -2.53 17.50 16.77
N SER A 115 -2.29 17.13 18.02
CA SER A 115 -3.31 16.97 19.07
C SER A 115 -4.04 18.24 19.50
N ASN A 116 -3.38 19.40 19.43
CA ASN A 116 -4.00 20.69 19.80
C ASN A 116 -3.60 21.84 18.87
N PRO A 117 -4.05 21.83 17.60
CA PRO A 117 -3.74 22.87 16.62
C PRO A 117 -4.40 24.20 16.98
N VAL A 118 -3.69 25.29 16.70
CA VAL A 118 -4.19 26.66 16.82
C VAL A 118 -4.48 27.26 15.44
N PRO A 119 -5.26 28.35 15.35
CA PRO A 119 -5.55 29.02 14.07
C PRO A 119 -4.30 29.32 13.26
N GLY A 120 -4.26 28.83 12.02
CA GLY A 120 -3.10 28.94 11.13
C GLY A 120 -2.23 27.68 11.05
N ASP A 121 -2.42 26.71 11.94
CA ASP A 121 -1.75 25.41 11.85
C ASP A 121 -2.36 24.55 10.75
N ALA A 122 -1.52 23.69 10.18
CA ALA A 122 -1.97 22.60 9.32
C ALA A 122 -2.43 21.44 10.20
N VAL A 123 -3.61 20.92 9.92
CA VAL A 123 -4.20 19.75 10.57
C VAL A 123 -4.32 18.64 9.54
N GLN A 124 -3.80 17.47 9.87
CA GLN A 124 -4.03 16.24 9.14
C GLN A 124 -5.16 15.46 9.81
N ILE A 125 -6.07 14.93 8.99
CA ILE A 125 -7.05 13.93 9.37
C ILE A 125 -6.60 12.62 8.75
N THR A 126 -6.58 11.56 9.53
CA THR A 126 -6.42 10.18 9.05
C THR A 126 -7.73 9.44 9.29
N ALA A 127 -8.25 8.78 8.25
CA ALA A 127 -9.44 7.95 8.32
C ALA A 127 -9.07 6.48 8.16
N THR A 128 -9.41 5.66 9.15
CA THR A 128 -9.19 4.22 9.17
C THR A 128 -10.50 3.46 9.30
N ASN A 129 -10.51 2.20 8.88
CA ASN A 129 -11.62 1.28 9.11
C ASN A 129 -11.52 0.60 10.49
N ASP A 130 -12.43 -0.35 10.77
CA ASP A 130 -12.47 -1.09 12.04
C ASP A 130 -11.22 -1.99 12.27
N ASP A 131 -10.42 -2.25 11.23
CA ASP A 131 -9.17 -3.02 11.29
C ASP A 131 -7.91 -2.11 11.29
N ASN A 132 -8.09 -0.82 11.63
CA ASN A 132 -7.07 0.24 11.61
C ASN A 132 -6.37 0.42 10.24
N GLN A 133 -7.00 -0.02 9.14
CA GLN A 133 -6.45 0.16 7.80
C GLN A 133 -6.85 1.53 7.23
N PRO A 134 -5.92 2.28 6.62
CA PRO A 134 -6.21 3.58 6.02
C PRO A 134 -7.21 3.46 4.87
N VAL A 135 -8.15 4.40 4.79
CA VAL A 135 -9.21 4.40 3.77
C VAL A 135 -9.06 5.60 2.83
N SER A 136 -8.63 5.32 1.60
CA SER A 136 -8.48 6.32 0.53
C SER A 136 -9.79 6.65 -0.17
N GLY A 137 -9.84 7.80 -0.85
CA GLY A 137 -10.98 8.18 -1.68
C GLY A 137 -12.21 8.68 -0.90
N LEU A 138 -12.09 8.87 0.41
CA LEU A 138 -13.15 9.44 1.22
C LEU A 138 -13.22 10.95 1.01
N SER A 139 -14.43 11.48 0.81
CA SER A 139 -14.68 12.90 0.79
C SER A 139 -14.61 13.44 2.22
N VAL A 140 -13.71 14.39 2.46
CA VAL A 140 -13.56 15.13 3.71
C VAL A 140 -14.02 16.55 3.47
N THR A 141 -15.01 17.00 4.23
CA THR A 141 -15.61 18.31 4.04
C THR A 141 -15.68 19.07 5.35
N LEU A 142 -15.30 20.34 5.29
CA LEU A 142 -15.25 21.22 6.45
C LEU A 142 -16.29 22.32 6.27
N VAL A 143 -17.30 22.34 7.14
CA VAL A 143 -18.45 23.23 7.03
C VAL A 143 -18.48 24.19 8.21
N ARG A 144 -18.66 25.48 7.93
CA ARG A 144 -18.90 26.53 8.94
C ARG A 144 -20.08 27.38 8.48
N ASP A 145 -21.02 27.65 9.37
CA ASP A 145 -22.19 28.50 9.08
C ASP A 145 -22.93 28.10 7.79
N ASN A 146 -23.02 26.78 7.55
CA ASN A 146 -23.61 26.19 6.34
C ASN A 146 -22.88 26.53 5.02
N VAL A 147 -21.61 26.94 5.12
CA VAL A 147 -20.69 27.18 4.00
C VAL A 147 -19.53 26.20 4.09
N THR A 148 -19.22 25.55 2.97
CA THR A 148 -18.06 24.68 2.84
C THR A 148 -16.78 25.52 2.78
N LEU A 149 -15.92 25.37 3.78
CA LEU A 149 -14.59 25.99 3.83
C LEU A 149 -13.62 25.21 2.93
N PHE A 150 -13.61 23.89 3.06
CA PHE A 150 -12.74 22.99 2.31
C PHE A 150 -13.50 21.74 1.88
N GLY A 151 -13.18 21.26 0.69
CA GLY A 151 -13.52 19.93 0.21
C GLY A 151 -12.22 19.23 -0.19
N LEU A 152 -11.96 18.07 0.41
CA LEU A 152 -10.74 17.30 0.26
C LEU A 152 -11.11 15.84 0.00
N VAL A 153 -10.12 15.07 -0.43
CA VAL A 153 -10.22 13.62 -0.62
C VAL A 153 -9.06 12.96 0.10
N THR A 154 -9.31 11.87 0.83
CA THR A 154 -8.23 11.12 1.47
C THR A 154 -7.33 10.47 0.43
N ASN A 155 -6.01 10.57 0.63
CA ASN A 155 -5.01 9.92 -0.22
C ASN A 155 -4.93 8.40 0.08
N HIS A 156 -3.95 7.71 -0.53
CA HIS A 156 -3.72 6.27 -0.33
C HIS A 156 -3.41 5.86 1.13
N ASN A 157 -2.97 6.81 1.97
CA ASN A 157 -2.74 6.62 3.40
C ASN A 157 -3.96 7.03 4.25
N GLY A 158 -5.13 7.23 3.63
CA GLY A 158 -6.34 7.67 4.36
C GLY A 158 -6.27 9.10 4.88
N GLN A 159 -5.31 9.90 4.40
CA GLN A 159 -4.99 11.22 4.95
C GLN A 159 -5.52 12.37 4.09
N ALA A 160 -5.99 13.43 4.76
CA ALA A 160 -6.29 14.72 4.15
C ALA A 160 -5.85 15.86 5.07
N SER A 161 -5.34 16.96 4.52
CA SER A 161 -4.83 18.08 5.32
C SER A 161 -5.50 19.40 4.99
N PHE A 162 -5.76 20.22 6.02
CA PHE A 162 -6.36 21.55 5.89
C PHE A 162 -5.74 22.53 6.88
N TRP A 163 -5.96 23.82 6.63
CA TRP A 163 -5.55 24.88 7.55
C TRP A 163 -6.71 25.22 8.47
N VAL A 164 -6.48 25.21 9.78
CA VAL A 164 -7.53 25.49 10.76
C VAL A 164 -7.70 27.00 10.97
N THR A 165 -8.94 27.45 11.16
CA THR A 165 -9.27 28.86 11.46
C THR A 165 -10.23 28.92 12.65
N GLU A 166 -10.22 30.03 13.40
CA GLU A 166 -11.12 30.21 14.55
C GLU A 166 -12.60 30.03 14.19
N GLY A 167 -13.36 29.44 15.12
CA GLY A 167 -14.79 29.24 15.01
C GLY A 167 -15.22 27.79 15.16
N VAL A 168 -16.51 27.55 14.97
CA VAL A 168 -17.07 26.18 14.96
C VAL A 168 -16.98 25.64 13.54
N ILE A 169 -16.41 24.44 13.40
CA ILE A 169 -16.25 23.74 12.14
C ILE A 169 -16.83 22.34 12.31
N VAL A 170 -17.68 21.93 11.38
CA VAL A 170 -18.17 20.55 11.29
C VAL A 170 -17.32 19.85 10.24
N VAL A 171 -16.55 18.85 10.68
CA VAL A 171 -15.78 17.94 9.82
C VAL A 171 -16.67 16.77 9.47
N GLN A 172 -16.86 16.50 8.18
CA GLN A 172 -17.72 15.44 7.67
C GLN A 172 -16.91 14.57 6.71
N VAL A 173 -16.80 13.29 7.02
CA VAL A 173 -16.08 12.29 6.23
C VAL A 173 -17.07 11.25 5.72
N SER A 174 -17.09 11.04 4.40
CA SER A 174 -18.02 10.09 3.77
C SER A 174 -17.48 9.55 2.46
N GLY A 175 -17.87 8.34 2.11
CA GLY A 175 -17.50 7.68 0.86
C GLY A 175 -17.59 6.16 1.00
N GLY A 176 -17.64 5.46 -0.14
CA GLY A 176 -17.64 4.00 -0.19
C GLY A 176 -18.73 3.34 0.66
N MET A 177 -18.39 2.19 1.24
CA MET A 177 -19.26 1.35 2.08
C MET A 177 -19.10 1.66 3.58
N TYR A 178 -18.98 2.94 3.91
CA TYR A 178 -18.74 3.41 5.27
C TYR A 178 -19.88 4.29 5.79
N ASN A 179 -20.16 4.19 7.08
CA ASN A 179 -21.00 5.15 7.78
C ASN A 179 -20.32 6.52 7.75
N ARG A 180 -21.12 7.56 7.50
CA ARG A 180 -20.63 8.94 7.53
C ARG A 180 -20.14 9.26 8.94
N ALA A 181 -18.88 9.65 9.05
CA ALA A 181 -18.32 10.19 10.27
C ALA A 181 -18.49 11.72 10.28
N GLU A 182 -18.91 12.26 11.42
CA GLU A 182 -19.10 13.70 11.62
C GLU A 182 -18.52 14.09 12.98
N LEU A 183 -17.70 15.13 12.99
CA LEU A 183 -17.09 15.68 14.20
C LEU A 183 -17.19 17.20 14.19
N THR A 184 -17.83 17.77 15.20
CA THR A 184 -17.84 19.21 15.43
C THR A 184 -16.63 19.60 16.27
N ILE A 185 -15.80 20.51 15.74
CA ILE A 185 -14.64 21.07 16.42
C ILE A 185 -14.85 22.57 16.68
N ILE A 186 -14.45 23.02 17.86
CA ILE A 186 -14.52 24.41 18.31
C ILE A 186 -13.08 24.92 18.42
N VAL A 187 -12.69 25.76 17.47
CA VAL A 187 -11.34 26.29 17.38
C VAL A 187 -11.29 27.68 18.02
N THR A 188 -10.37 27.85 18.96
CA THR A 188 -10.11 29.09 19.69
C THR A 188 -8.68 29.55 19.48
N ALA A 189 -8.34 30.77 19.90
CA ALA A 189 -6.98 31.29 19.83
C ALA A 189 -5.91 30.43 20.53
N THR A 190 -6.31 29.56 21.47
CA THR A 190 -5.39 28.77 22.31
C THR A 190 -5.42 27.27 22.00
N GLY A 191 -6.27 26.83 21.07
CA GLY A 191 -6.40 25.43 20.75
C GLY A 191 -7.80 25.04 20.31
N VAL A 192 -8.06 23.75 20.30
CA VAL A 192 -9.27 23.15 19.74
C VAL A 192 -9.82 22.07 20.67
N VAL A 193 -11.14 21.98 20.71
CA VAL A 193 -11.89 20.95 21.44
C VAL A 193 -13.03 20.46 20.58
N THR A 194 -13.57 19.29 20.88
CA THR A 194 -14.81 18.80 20.29
C THR A 194 -16.02 19.52 20.89
N GLU A 195 -17.20 19.38 20.29
CA GLU A 195 -18.45 19.94 20.81
C GLU A 195 -18.77 19.48 22.24
N ASP A 196 -18.37 18.26 22.61
CA ASP A 196 -18.52 17.72 23.98
C ASP A 196 -17.47 18.27 24.97
N GLY A 197 -16.53 19.09 24.50
CA GLY A 197 -15.47 19.69 25.31
C GLY A 197 -14.26 18.77 25.54
N ASN A 198 -14.18 17.64 24.84
CA ASN A 198 -13.02 16.76 24.89
C ASN A 198 -11.89 17.31 23.98
N PRO A 199 -10.63 16.92 24.21
CA PRO A 199 -9.57 17.11 23.23
C PRO A 199 -9.92 16.46 21.88
N LEU A 200 -9.25 16.88 20.81
CA LEU A 200 -9.35 16.16 19.55
C LEU A 200 -8.89 14.70 19.73
N PRO A 201 -9.50 13.73 19.03
CA PRO A 201 -8.98 12.37 18.97
C PRO A 201 -7.66 12.42 18.18
N ALA A 202 -6.55 12.50 18.90
CA ALA A 202 -5.24 12.73 18.35
C ALA A 202 -4.46 11.43 18.17
N ASP A 203 -3.55 11.44 17.21
CA ASP A 203 -2.62 10.37 16.82
C ASP A 203 -1.38 11.10 16.30
N ASP A 204 -0.50 11.48 17.24
CA ASP A 204 0.57 12.44 16.99
C ASP A 204 1.75 11.81 16.23
N ASP A 205 1.99 10.52 16.39
CA ASP A 205 3.06 9.77 15.71
C ASP A 205 2.57 8.99 14.47
N GLY A 206 1.26 8.80 14.31
CA GLY A 206 0.64 8.26 13.11
C GLY A 206 0.70 6.74 13.01
N ASP A 207 0.79 6.03 14.13
CA ASP A 207 0.84 4.56 14.18
C ASP A 207 -0.55 3.90 14.08
N GLY A 208 -1.61 4.71 14.21
CA GLY A 208 -3.01 4.28 14.12
C GLY A 208 -3.67 3.99 15.45
N VAL A 209 -2.97 4.15 16.57
CA VAL A 209 -3.50 4.15 17.94
C VAL A 209 -3.68 5.61 18.37
N LEU A 210 -4.81 5.92 19.02
CA LEU A 210 -5.02 7.28 19.50
C LEU A 210 -4.12 7.55 20.71
N ASN A 211 -3.60 8.77 20.86
CA ASN A 211 -2.79 9.20 22.01
C ASN A 211 -3.42 8.90 23.39
N ALA A 212 -4.75 8.75 23.44
CA ALA A 212 -5.48 8.42 24.67
C ALA A 212 -5.41 6.93 25.05
N ASP A 213 -5.17 6.07 24.07
CA ASP A 213 -5.08 4.61 24.18
C ASP A 213 -3.63 4.11 23.96
N ASP A 214 -2.70 5.01 23.65
CA ASP A 214 -1.30 4.75 23.33
C ASP A 214 -0.38 4.99 24.54
N ALA A 215 0.43 3.99 24.89
CA ALA A 215 1.42 4.09 25.96
C ALA A 215 2.63 4.99 25.59
N PHE A 216 2.94 5.12 24.30
CA PHE A 216 4.03 5.93 23.75
C PHE A 216 3.56 6.85 22.61
N PRO A 217 2.73 7.89 22.87
CA PRO A 217 2.09 8.74 21.85
C PRO A 217 3.00 9.55 20.91
N ASP A 218 4.32 9.42 21.06
CA ASP A 218 5.34 10.12 20.30
C ASP A 218 6.27 9.13 19.55
N ASP A 219 6.04 7.80 19.62
CA ASP A 219 6.86 6.74 19.04
C ASP A 219 6.02 5.73 18.25
N ALA A 220 5.92 5.95 16.94
CA ALA A 220 5.10 5.11 16.07
C ALA A 220 5.55 3.63 15.96
N GLY A 221 6.65 3.25 16.63
CA GLY A 221 7.09 1.87 16.77
C GLY A 221 6.57 1.15 18.00
N GLU A 222 5.92 1.84 18.94
CA GLU A 222 5.46 1.29 20.23
C GLU A 222 4.12 1.89 20.62
N SER A 223 3.13 1.07 20.93
CA SER A 223 1.84 1.56 21.46
C SER A 223 1.33 0.82 22.70
N GLU A 224 1.95 -0.31 23.05
CA GLU A 224 1.60 -1.13 24.22
C GLU A 224 2.78 -1.21 25.20
N ASP A 225 2.47 -1.17 26.50
CA ASP A 225 3.37 -1.44 27.64
C ASP A 225 2.59 -2.35 28.59
N SER A 226 2.64 -3.65 28.32
CA SER A 226 1.74 -4.66 28.89
C SER A 226 1.94 -4.86 30.40
N ASP A 227 3.13 -4.60 30.93
CA ASP A 227 3.43 -4.74 32.36
C ASP A 227 3.71 -3.42 33.10
N GLY A 228 3.83 -2.31 32.36
CA GLY A 228 3.87 -0.95 32.91
C GLY A 228 5.24 -0.55 33.44
N ASP A 229 6.32 -1.12 32.90
CA ASP A 229 7.69 -0.79 33.32
C ASP A 229 8.34 0.37 32.54
N GLY A 230 7.67 0.83 31.49
CA GLY A 230 8.06 1.96 30.66
C GLY A 230 8.93 1.62 29.45
N VAL A 231 9.13 0.33 29.14
CA VAL A 231 9.66 -0.15 27.86
C VAL A 231 8.50 -0.72 27.04
N GLY A 232 8.39 -0.32 25.77
CA GLY A 232 7.30 -0.79 24.93
C GLY A 232 7.42 -2.27 24.58
N ASP A 233 6.29 -2.93 24.38
CA ASP A 233 6.19 -4.37 24.14
C ASP A 233 7.04 -4.85 22.95
N ASN A 234 7.30 -4.02 21.92
CA ASN A 234 8.14 -4.42 20.79
C ASN A 234 9.64 -4.37 21.13
N ALA A 235 10.05 -3.55 22.08
CA ALA A 235 11.42 -3.41 22.56
C ALA A 235 11.71 -4.27 23.81
N ASP A 236 10.69 -4.74 24.50
CA ASP A 236 10.82 -5.53 25.71
C ASP A 236 11.01 -7.03 25.42
N ALA A 237 12.07 -7.62 25.97
CA ALA A 237 12.31 -9.06 25.92
C ALA A 237 11.34 -9.87 26.79
N PHE A 238 10.76 -9.26 27.83
CA PHE A 238 9.77 -9.87 28.72
C PHE A 238 8.54 -8.96 28.94
N PRO A 239 7.66 -8.76 27.93
CA PRO A 239 6.52 -7.81 27.97
C PRO A 239 5.44 -8.07 29.04
N ASN A 240 5.64 -9.03 29.94
CA ASN A 240 4.68 -9.39 30.98
C ASN A 240 5.34 -9.48 32.37
N ASP A 241 6.61 -9.07 32.51
CA ASP A 241 7.34 -9.01 33.77
C ASP A 241 8.04 -7.66 33.93
N ALA A 242 7.36 -6.74 34.60
CA ALA A 242 7.83 -5.37 34.86
C ALA A 242 9.16 -5.25 35.65
N ASN A 243 9.81 -6.37 35.97
CA ASN A 243 11.14 -6.40 36.57
C ASN A 243 12.23 -6.82 35.57
N GLU A 244 11.92 -7.09 34.30
CA GLU A 244 12.86 -7.59 33.30
C GLU A 244 12.60 -6.99 31.92
N THR A 245 13.51 -6.16 31.42
CA THR A 245 13.36 -5.54 30.09
C THR A 245 14.30 -6.11 29.03
N MET A 246 15.33 -6.85 29.45
CA MET A 246 16.48 -7.24 28.61
C MET A 246 16.87 -8.69 28.85
N ASP A 247 17.22 -9.38 27.76
CA ASP A 247 17.88 -10.69 27.75
C ASP A 247 19.18 -10.56 26.96
N SER A 248 20.25 -10.13 27.63
CA SER A 248 21.50 -9.76 26.97
C SER A 248 22.24 -10.94 26.33
N ASP A 249 22.03 -12.17 26.82
CA ASP A 249 22.68 -13.37 26.31
C ASP A 249 21.74 -14.38 25.61
N GLY A 250 20.45 -14.08 25.57
CA GLY A 250 19.44 -14.79 24.78
C GLY A 250 19.05 -16.14 25.36
N ASP A 251 19.20 -16.33 26.67
CA ASP A 251 18.93 -17.61 27.34
C ASP A 251 17.48 -17.75 27.85
N GLY A 252 16.68 -16.68 27.73
CA GLY A 252 15.29 -16.61 28.17
C GLY A 252 15.10 -16.30 29.65
N ILE A 253 16.14 -15.88 30.36
CA ILE A 253 16.11 -15.34 31.72
C ILE A 253 16.49 -13.86 31.65
N GLY A 254 15.67 -12.98 32.23
CA GLY A 254 15.95 -11.56 32.21
C GLY A 254 17.22 -11.20 32.98
N ASP A 255 17.90 -10.14 32.53
CA ASP A 255 19.18 -9.68 33.06
C ASP A 255 19.15 -9.39 34.58
N ASN A 256 18.00 -9.02 35.17
CA ASN A 256 17.89 -8.76 36.61
C ASN A 256 17.80 -10.06 37.43
N ALA A 257 17.23 -11.13 36.86
CA ALA A 257 17.14 -12.47 37.42
C ALA A 257 18.41 -13.29 37.13
N ASP A 258 19.14 -12.98 36.06
CA ASP A 258 20.39 -13.64 35.71
C ASP A 258 21.57 -13.14 36.59
N THR A 259 21.55 -13.63 37.83
CA THR A 259 22.68 -13.48 38.76
C THR A 259 23.95 -14.24 38.33
N ALA A 260 23.86 -15.09 37.29
CA ALA A 260 24.94 -15.92 36.78
C ALA A 260 25.42 -15.47 35.39
N GLY A 261 25.37 -14.16 35.14
CA GLY A 261 25.81 -13.48 33.92
C GLY A 261 26.84 -14.24 33.09
N LEU A 262 26.48 -14.49 31.82
CA LEU A 262 27.34 -14.99 30.75
C LEU A 262 27.87 -16.42 30.92
N THR A 263 27.18 -17.31 31.63
CA THR A 263 27.68 -18.67 31.84
C THR A 263 26.91 -19.83 31.24
N GLU A 264 26.07 -19.70 30.21
CA GLU A 264 25.73 -20.88 29.37
C GLU A 264 25.73 -20.63 27.85
N SER A 265 26.89 -20.21 27.34
CA SER A 265 27.44 -20.89 26.16
C SER A 265 28.47 -21.93 26.59
N THR A 266 28.02 -22.95 27.34
CA THR A 266 28.80 -24.20 27.42
C THR A 266 28.67 -24.89 26.07
N THR A 267 29.44 -24.38 25.09
CA THR A 267 29.97 -25.20 24.00
C THR A 267 30.75 -26.31 24.69
N THR A 268 30.04 -27.40 25.01
CA THR A 268 30.62 -28.63 25.49
C THR A 268 31.68 -28.97 24.46
N SER A 269 32.96 -28.87 24.84
CA SER A 269 34.07 -29.18 23.94
C SER A 269 33.92 -30.58 23.34
N GLY A 270 33.14 -31.46 24.00
CA GLY A 270 32.67 -32.73 23.46
C GLY A 270 31.81 -32.64 22.18
N GLN A 271 30.93 -31.65 22.00
CA GLN A 271 30.14 -31.53 20.76
C GLN A 271 30.99 -31.06 19.58
N LEU A 272 31.93 -30.13 19.78
CA LEU A 272 32.87 -29.76 18.71
C LEU A 272 33.76 -30.95 18.32
N TYR A 273 34.25 -31.75 19.28
CA TYR A 273 35.00 -32.98 18.95
C TYR A 273 34.15 -34.08 18.32
N VAL A 274 32.86 -34.18 18.65
CA VAL A 274 31.92 -35.10 18.02
C VAL A 274 31.59 -34.66 16.59
N ILE A 275 31.39 -33.35 16.36
CA ILE A 275 31.15 -32.77 15.02
C ILE A 275 32.41 -32.86 14.16
N ILE A 276 33.58 -32.47 14.68
CA ILE A 276 34.88 -32.63 13.99
C ILE A 276 35.16 -34.11 13.74
N GLY A 277 34.87 -34.99 14.71
CA GLY A 277 35.01 -36.44 14.56
C GLY A 277 34.09 -37.02 13.49
N ALA A 278 32.84 -36.57 13.42
CA ALA A 278 31.88 -36.96 12.40
C ALA A 278 32.29 -36.46 11.01
N LEU A 279 32.78 -35.21 10.89
CA LEU A 279 33.29 -34.65 9.64
C LEU A 279 34.54 -35.40 9.13
N ILE A 280 35.47 -35.76 10.01
CA ILE A 280 36.65 -36.57 9.65
C ILE A 280 36.24 -37.98 9.22
N ALA A 281 35.25 -38.59 9.88
CA ALA A 281 34.73 -39.90 9.49
C ALA A 281 34.03 -39.86 8.12
N ILE A 282 33.22 -38.81 7.85
CA ILE A 282 32.56 -38.60 6.56
C ILE A 282 33.60 -38.38 5.45
N LEU A 283 34.63 -37.56 5.68
CA LEU A 283 35.73 -37.36 4.73
C LEU A 283 36.52 -38.66 4.47
N GLY A 284 36.74 -39.49 5.50
CA GLY A 284 37.36 -40.80 5.36
C GLY A 284 36.51 -41.77 4.53
N ILE A 285 35.18 -41.76 4.70
CA ILE A 285 34.24 -42.57 3.92
C ILE A 285 34.21 -42.11 2.46
N ILE A 286 34.18 -40.79 2.21
CA ILE A 286 34.23 -40.22 0.86
C ILE A 286 35.55 -40.58 0.18
N ALA A 287 36.70 -40.47 0.87
CA ALA A 287 37.99 -40.88 0.34
C ALA A 287 38.04 -42.39 0.03
N ALA A 288 37.45 -43.24 0.86
CA ALA A 288 37.36 -44.67 0.60
C ALA A 288 36.48 -44.98 -0.61
N ILE A 289 35.35 -44.27 -0.77
CA ILE A 289 34.46 -44.38 -1.94
C ILE A 289 35.19 -43.93 -3.20
N VAL A 290 35.94 -42.81 -3.16
CA VAL A 290 36.75 -42.32 -4.28
C VAL A 290 37.83 -43.32 -4.65
N VAL A 291 38.54 -43.92 -3.70
CA VAL A 291 39.55 -44.96 -3.99
C VAL A 291 38.90 -46.21 -4.61
N ILE A 292 37.70 -46.60 -4.18
CA ILE A 292 36.95 -47.71 -4.77
C ILE A 292 36.51 -47.39 -6.21
N VAL A 293 36.06 -46.16 -6.48
CA VAL A 293 35.67 -45.69 -7.81
C VAL A 293 36.89 -45.58 -8.74
N VAL A 294 38.01 -45.06 -8.24
CA VAL A 294 39.27 -44.95 -9.01
C VAL A 294 39.87 -46.33 -9.28
N LYS A 295 39.84 -47.27 -8.32
CA LYS A 295 40.26 -48.66 -8.57
C LYS A 295 39.33 -49.43 -9.51
N ARG A 296 38.06 -49.01 -9.65
CA ARG A 296 37.13 -49.58 -10.65
C ARG A 296 37.31 -49.01 -12.05
N ARG A 297 38.03 -47.89 -12.21
CA ARG A 297 38.41 -47.33 -13.51
C ARG A 297 39.91 -47.53 -13.75
N SER A 298 40.34 -48.79 -13.83
CA SER A 298 41.52 -49.15 -14.60
C SER A 298 41.06 -50.02 -15.77
N GLY A 299 40.99 -49.37 -16.93
CA GLY A 299 40.74 -49.98 -18.23
C GLY A 299 40.89 -48.91 -19.31
N ASP A 300 42.08 -48.92 -19.94
CA ASP A 300 42.51 -48.39 -21.27
C ASP A 300 42.08 -46.96 -21.66
N GLY A 301 43.00 -46.00 -21.87
CA GLY A 301 43.83 -45.80 -23.09
C GLY A 301 43.05 -44.89 -24.06
N ASP A 302 43.50 -43.80 -24.68
CA ASP A 302 44.76 -43.18 -25.10
C ASP A 302 44.41 -41.70 -25.46
N LEU A 303 45.16 -40.66 -25.05
CA LEU A 303 46.23 -39.92 -25.77
C LEU A 303 45.83 -38.67 -26.60
N TRP A 304 46.49 -37.54 -26.24
CA TRP A 304 46.77 -36.25 -26.93
C TRP A 304 45.58 -35.36 -27.35
N GLU A 305 45.66 -34.03 -27.46
CA GLU A 305 46.78 -33.13 -27.79
C GLU A 305 46.39 -31.67 -27.48
N GLU A 306 47.38 -30.83 -27.21
CA GLU A 306 47.24 -29.38 -26.98
C GLU A 306 46.92 -28.61 -28.27
N THR A 307 46.23 -27.48 -28.16
CA THR A 307 46.49 -26.31 -29.02
C THR A 307 46.33 -24.99 -28.25
N PHE A 308 47.43 -24.24 -28.19
CA PHE A 308 47.50 -22.80 -27.93
C PHE A 308 46.98 -22.03 -29.18
N ILE A 309 46.36 -20.86 -29.07
CA ILE A 309 46.98 -19.51 -29.16
C ILE A 309 45.98 -18.41 -28.71
N GLU A 310 46.57 -17.35 -28.16
CA GLU A 310 46.06 -16.07 -27.63
C GLU A 310 45.17 -15.20 -28.56
N GLU A 311 44.22 -14.50 -27.92
CA GLU A 311 44.10 -13.03 -27.79
C GLU A 311 42.65 -12.51 -28.01
N THR A 312 42.17 -11.81 -26.97
CA THR A 312 41.12 -10.75 -26.88
C THR A 312 40.01 -11.02 -25.84
N ALA A 313 39.89 -10.09 -24.88
CA ALA A 313 38.92 -10.00 -23.78
C ALA A 313 37.46 -9.81 -24.28
N PRO A 314 36.37 -9.89 -23.45
CA PRO A 314 36.30 -9.77 -21.98
C PRO A 314 35.37 -10.77 -21.23
N ILE A 315 35.54 -10.76 -19.89
CA ILE A 315 34.64 -11.15 -18.77
C ILE A 315 33.34 -11.90 -19.13
N GLN A 316 33.16 -13.12 -18.59
CA GLN A 316 31.83 -13.66 -18.27
C GLN A 316 31.80 -14.28 -16.88
N ASP A 317 31.11 -13.56 -16.01
CA ASP A 317 30.52 -14.01 -14.75
C ASP A 317 29.39 -14.99 -15.10
N ASN A 318 29.62 -16.29 -14.89
CA ASN A 318 28.60 -17.32 -15.09
C ASN A 318 28.12 -17.83 -13.73
N ALA A 319 27.49 -16.95 -12.95
CA ALA A 319 26.45 -17.32 -12.02
C ALA A 319 25.11 -17.27 -12.77
N PRO A 320 24.19 -18.24 -12.62
CA PRO A 320 22.86 -18.13 -13.20
C PRO A 320 22.12 -17.02 -12.46
N HIS A 321 22.00 -15.86 -13.10
CA HIS A 321 21.04 -14.84 -12.68
C HIS A 321 19.66 -15.36 -13.06
N GLY A 322 18.79 -15.57 -12.06
CA GLY A 322 17.39 -15.85 -12.31
C GLY A 322 16.73 -14.72 -13.13
N PRO A 323 15.49 -14.94 -13.61
CA PRO A 323 14.84 -13.98 -14.49
C PRO A 323 14.74 -12.58 -13.86
N PRO A 324 14.83 -11.50 -14.66
CA PRO A 324 14.63 -10.14 -14.19
C PRO A 324 13.27 -9.97 -13.50
N PRO A 325 13.16 -9.19 -12.40
CA PRO A 325 11.91 -9.05 -11.64
C PRO A 325 10.70 -8.58 -12.46
N GLY A 326 10.94 -7.79 -13.51
CA GLY A 326 9.91 -7.23 -14.39
C GLY A 326 9.54 -8.08 -15.61
N GLN A 327 10.17 -9.24 -15.82
CA GLN A 327 9.76 -10.16 -16.90
C GLN A 327 8.46 -10.86 -16.49
N THR A 328 7.52 -11.07 -17.42
CA THR A 328 6.27 -11.79 -17.16
C THR A 328 6.33 -13.20 -17.75
N GLY A 329 5.72 -14.16 -17.05
CA GLY A 329 5.65 -15.58 -17.43
C GLY A 329 4.27 -16.01 -17.95
N GLU A 330 4.15 -17.28 -18.30
CA GLU A 330 2.88 -17.92 -18.64
C GLU A 330 2.24 -18.51 -17.38
N MET A 331 0.91 -18.45 -17.28
CA MET A 331 0.19 -19.11 -16.18
C MET A 331 0.04 -20.62 -16.46
N ARG A 332 0.53 -21.46 -15.54
CA ARG A 332 0.32 -22.92 -15.55
C ARG A 332 0.05 -23.43 -14.14
N ASP A 333 -1.00 -24.26 -14.00
CA ASP A 333 -1.39 -24.89 -12.73
C ASP A 333 -1.51 -23.93 -11.52
N GLY A 334 -1.93 -22.68 -11.79
CA GLY A 334 -2.13 -21.65 -10.77
C GLY A 334 -0.89 -20.83 -10.41
N TYR A 335 0.24 -21.05 -11.08
CA TYR A 335 1.48 -20.29 -10.88
C TYR A 335 1.93 -19.62 -12.18
N GLU A 336 2.50 -18.41 -12.07
CA GLU A 336 3.19 -17.75 -13.18
C GLU A 336 4.57 -18.39 -13.33
N VAL A 337 4.84 -19.00 -14.48
CA VAL A 337 6.08 -19.73 -14.77
C VAL A 337 6.79 -19.16 -15.99
N LEU A 338 8.12 -19.18 -15.97
CA LEU A 338 8.96 -18.69 -17.04
C LEU A 338 10.21 -19.56 -17.19
N GLU A 339 10.56 -19.90 -18.42
CA GLU A 339 11.84 -20.53 -18.74
C GLU A 339 12.89 -19.42 -18.93
N HIS A 340 13.94 -19.41 -18.11
CA HIS A 340 14.98 -18.39 -18.19
C HIS A 340 16.36 -18.99 -17.88
N PRO A 341 17.34 -18.83 -18.81
CA PRO A 341 17.24 -18.23 -20.15
C PRO A 341 16.33 -19.03 -21.11
N GLU A 342 15.81 -18.41 -22.18
CA GLU A 342 14.93 -19.09 -23.15
C GLU A 342 15.61 -20.32 -23.77
N ASN A 343 14.91 -21.46 -23.81
CA ASN A 343 15.41 -22.77 -24.27
C ASN A 343 16.54 -23.39 -23.45
N SER A 344 16.72 -22.98 -22.19
CA SER A 344 17.70 -23.58 -21.25
C SER A 344 17.22 -24.89 -20.63
N GLY A 345 15.92 -25.13 -20.58
CA GLY A 345 15.29 -26.17 -19.77
C GLY A 345 15.18 -25.84 -18.28
N GLU A 346 15.64 -24.65 -17.85
CA GLU A 346 15.53 -24.16 -16.47
C GLU A 346 14.25 -23.35 -16.29
N TRP A 347 13.34 -23.87 -15.47
CA TRP A 347 12.05 -23.26 -15.20
C TRP A 347 12.08 -22.49 -13.89
N TRP A 348 11.35 -21.39 -13.83
CA TRP A 348 11.18 -20.54 -12.66
C TRP A 348 9.69 -20.28 -12.43
N TRP A 349 9.27 -20.13 -11.18
CA TRP A 349 7.91 -19.68 -10.83
C TRP A 349 7.95 -18.44 -9.96
N ARG A 350 6.92 -17.58 -10.08
CA ARG A 350 6.79 -16.38 -9.25
C ARG A 350 6.10 -16.72 -7.94
N ASP A 351 6.77 -16.44 -6.83
CA ASP A 351 6.17 -16.55 -5.50
C ASP A 351 5.03 -15.52 -5.37
N PRO A 352 3.77 -15.94 -5.13
CA PRO A 352 2.63 -15.03 -5.00
C PRO A 352 2.74 -14.07 -3.81
N SER A 353 3.45 -14.47 -2.75
CA SER A 353 3.61 -13.68 -1.53
C SER A 353 4.72 -12.65 -1.64
N SER A 354 5.81 -12.98 -2.33
CA SER A 354 7.01 -12.14 -2.40
C SER A 354 7.26 -11.49 -3.77
N GLY A 355 6.55 -11.93 -4.81
CA GLY A 355 6.72 -11.46 -6.20
C GLY A 355 8.06 -11.82 -6.85
N LYS A 356 8.89 -12.65 -6.20
CA LYS A 356 10.25 -13.01 -6.66
C LYS A 356 10.23 -14.31 -7.46
N TRP A 357 11.17 -14.44 -8.39
CA TRP A 357 11.38 -15.66 -9.16
C TRP A 357 12.12 -16.71 -8.33
N MET A 358 11.54 -17.91 -8.27
CA MET A 358 12.07 -19.08 -7.57
C MET A 358 12.32 -20.21 -8.58
N GLU A 359 13.47 -20.89 -8.46
CA GLU A 359 13.84 -22.00 -9.35
C GLU A 359 12.85 -23.17 -9.20
N TRP A 360 12.30 -23.66 -10.32
CA TRP A 360 11.40 -24.80 -10.38
C TRP A 360 12.21 -26.10 -10.31
N ARG A 361 12.16 -26.77 -9.15
CA ARG A 361 12.83 -28.06 -8.95
C ARG A 361 11.81 -29.18 -9.10
N ASN A 362 12.06 -30.06 -10.08
CA ASN A 362 11.25 -31.28 -10.32
C ASN A 362 11.30 -32.27 -9.15
#